data_AF-A0A2E0ZA53-F1
#
_entry.id   AF-A0A2E0ZA53-F1
#
_cell.length_a   1.000
_cell.length_b   1.000
_cell.length_c   1.000
_cell.angle_alpha   90.00
_cell.angle_beta   90.00
_cell.angle_gamma   90.00
#
_symmetry.space_group_name_H-M   'P 1'
#
loop_
_entity.id
_entity.type
_entity.pdbx_description
1 polymer ?
#
loop_
_entity_poly.entity_id
_entity_poly.type
_entity_poly.pdbx_seq_one_letter_code
_entity_poly.pdbx_strand_id
1 'polypeptide(L)'
;MELIPYEDAWEVDDPHANFKEEVALYSVVDPLPTLENLSKDTGIPVPALIRYILVKYTASGSDAVLAMTPYVLRQMQDHFDEAETANTIEARLKAYEALRQMVHWLTIGPKQNHE
;
A
#
# COMPACT_ATOMS: atom_id res chain seq x y z
N MET A 1 -10.38 -21.08 15.93
CA MET A 1 -10.59 -20.28 14.71
C MET A 1 -9.58 -20.80 13.72
N GLU A 2 -9.97 -21.05 12.48
CA GLU A 2 -9.07 -21.54 11.44
C GLU A 2 -8.78 -20.38 10.48
N LEU A 3 -7.51 -20.08 10.27
CA LEU A 3 -7.04 -19.10 9.30
C LEU A 3 -6.39 -19.86 8.17
N ILE A 4 -6.94 -19.73 6.96
CA ILE A 4 -6.48 -20.49 5.80
C ILE A 4 -5.37 -19.71 5.06
N PRO A 5 -4.32 -20.39 4.58
CA PRO A 5 -3.41 -19.79 3.62
C PRO A 5 -4.17 -19.47 2.32
N TYR A 6 -3.73 -18.43 1.63
CA TYR A 6 -4.19 -18.04 0.31
C TYR A 6 -3.19 -18.55 -0.73
N GLU A 7 -3.66 -19.44 -1.60
CA GLU A 7 -2.90 -19.96 -2.74
C GLU A 7 -3.73 -19.74 -4.00
N ASP A 8 -3.12 -19.13 -5.02
CA ASP A 8 -3.79 -18.83 -6.28
C ASP A 8 -2.78 -18.69 -7.42
N ALA A 9 -3.26 -18.69 -8.66
CA ALA A 9 -2.49 -18.37 -9.85
C ALA A 9 -3.20 -17.25 -10.62
N TRP A 10 -2.45 -16.22 -11.00
CA TRP A 10 -2.99 -15.07 -11.72
C TRP A 10 -2.16 -14.79 -12.97
N GLU A 11 -2.81 -14.16 -13.96
CA GLU A 11 -2.18 -13.69 -15.18
C GLU A 11 -1.17 -12.57 -14.86
N VAL A 12 -0.17 -12.43 -15.72
CA VAL A 12 0.90 -11.42 -15.55
C VAL A 12 0.37 -9.98 -15.61
N ASP A 13 -0.78 -9.77 -16.27
CA ASP A 13 -1.44 -8.47 -16.42
C ASP A 13 -2.61 -8.24 -15.43
N ASP A 14 -2.78 -9.10 -14.41
CA ASP A 14 -3.79 -8.90 -13.36
C ASP A 14 -3.51 -7.57 -12.62
N PRO A 15 -4.45 -6.60 -12.61
CA PRO A 15 -4.28 -5.30 -11.94
C PRO A 15 -3.99 -5.39 -10.43
N HIS A 16 -4.24 -6.55 -9.82
CA HIS A 16 -4.06 -6.83 -8.41
C HIS A 16 -2.96 -7.88 -8.13
N ALA A 17 -2.17 -8.27 -9.14
CA ALA A 17 -1.12 -9.28 -9.02
C ALA A 17 -0.22 -9.07 -7.79
N ASN A 18 0.29 -7.85 -7.60
CA ASN A 18 1.18 -7.51 -6.48
C ASN A 18 0.51 -7.72 -5.11
N PHE A 19 -0.77 -7.36 -4.99
CA PHE A 19 -1.51 -7.52 -3.73
C PHE A 19 -1.83 -9.00 -3.45
N LYS A 20 -2.22 -9.76 -4.49
CA LYS A 20 -2.41 -11.21 -4.38
C LYS A 20 -1.12 -11.93 -3.98
N GLU A 21 0.02 -11.53 -4.54
CA GLU A 21 1.34 -12.05 -4.19
C GLU A 21 1.68 -11.78 -2.73
N GLU A 22 1.46 -10.57 -2.25
CA GLU A 22 1.68 -10.19 -0.86
C GLU A 22 0.78 -10.99 0.09
N VAL A 23 -0.53 -11.09 -0.21
CA VAL A 23 -1.46 -11.89 0.59
C VAL A 23 -1.04 -13.36 0.61
N ALA A 24 -0.66 -13.93 -0.53
CA ALA A 24 -0.18 -15.31 -0.61
C ALA A 24 1.06 -15.51 0.27
N LEU A 25 2.05 -14.63 0.16
CA LEU A 25 3.29 -14.68 0.94
C LEU A 25 3.04 -14.64 2.46
N TYR A 26 2.18 -13.74 2.93
CA TYR A 26 1.95 -13.57 4.37
C TYR A 26 0.97 -14.58 4.98
N SER A 27 0.07 -15.14 4.16
CA SER A 27 -0.94 -16.10 4.64
C SER A 27 -0.38 -17.49 5.00
N VAL A 28 0.87 -17.79 4.63
CA VAL A 28 1.56 -19.04 5.00
C VAL A 28 1.91 -19.08 6.49
N VAL A 29 2.03 -17.92 7.13
CA VAL A 29 2.39 -17.83 8.56
C VAL A 29 1.14 -17.88 9.41
N ASP A 30 1.06 -18.85 10.33
CA ASP A 30 0.00 -18.88 11.35
C ASP A 30 0.26 -17.79 12.42
N PRO A 31 -0.62 -16.78 12.57
CA PRO A 31 -0.44 -15.73 13.56
C PRO A 31 -0.93 -16.14 14.96
N LEU A 32 -1.70 -17.23 15.09
CA LEU A 32 -2.36 -17.58 16.35
C LEU A 32 -1.38 -17.82 17.51
N PRO A 33 -0.24 -18.52 17.36
CA PRO A 33 0.69 -18.72 18.47
C PRO A 33 1.21 -17.40 19.07
N THR A 34 1.47 -16.41 18.23
CA THR A 34 1.90 -15.07 18.67
C THR A 34 0.80 -14.35 19.44
N LEU A 35 -0.44 -14.42 18.94
CA LEU A 35 -1.59 -13.79 19.58
C LEU A 35 -1.98 -14.48 20.89
N GLU A 36 -1.83 -15.80 20.99
CA GLU A 36 -2.04 -16.57 22.20
C GLU A 36 -1.02 -16.20 23.29
N ASN A 37 0.25 -16.03 22.93
CA ASN A 37 1.28 -15.57 23.86
C ASN A 37 0.98 -14.15 24.34
N LEU A 38 0.68 -13.24 23.42
CA LEU A 38 0.29 -11.87 23.78
C LEU A 38 -0.96 -11.84 24.67
N SER A 39 -1.92 -12.73 24.43
CA SER A 39 -3.12 -12.88 25.25
C SER A 39 -2.78 -13.33 26.67
N LYS A 40 -1.88 -14.30 26.84
CA LYS A 40 -1.39 -14.76 28.16
C LYS A 40 -0.69 -13.63 28.92
N ASP A 41 0.13 -12.85 28.24
CA ASP A 41 0.94 -11.80 28.86
C ASP A 41 0.11 -10.57 29.26
N THR A 42 -0.95 -10.26 28.50
CA THR A 42 -1.76 -9.04 28.71
C THR A 42 -3.10 -9.29 29.40
N GLY A 43 -3.57 -10.53 29.43
CA GLY A 43 -4.93 -10.89 29.87
C GLY A 43 -6.04 -10.50 28.87
N ILE A 44 -5.69 -9.96 27.69
CA ILE A 44 -6.67 -9.57 26.67
C ILE A 44 -7.06 -10.81 25.86
N PRO A 45 -8.36 -11.11 25.66
CA PRO A 45 -8.77 -12.26 24.86
C PRO A 45 -8.27 -12.18 23.41
N VAL A 46 -7.81 -13.31 22.86
CA VAL A 46 -7.35 -13.41 21.45
C VAL A 46 -8.32 -12.77 20.44
N PRO A 47 -9.66 -12.97 20.51
CA PRO A 47 -10.59 -12.31 19.59
C PRO A 47 -10.58 -10.78 19.68
N ALA A 48 -10.33 -10.23 20.88
CA ALA A 48 -10.23 -8.79 21.08
C ALA A 48 -8.92 -8.23 20.49
N LEU A 49 -7.81 -8.97 20.63
CA LEU A 49 -6.54 -8.63 19.97
C LEU A 49 -6.66 -8.63 18.45
N ILE A 50 -7.31 -9.65 17.87
CA ILE A 50 -7.59 -9.72 16.42
C ILE A 50 -8.40 -8.50 15.99
N ARG A 51 -9.50 -8.20 16.69
CA ARG A 51 -10.34 -7.03 16.39
C ARG A 51 -9.55 -5.73 16.45
N TYR A 52 -8.72 -5.56 17.48
CA TYR A 52 -7.86 -4.40 17.63
C TYR A 52 -6.87 -4.28 16.47
N ILE A 53 -6.20 -5.36 16.08
CA ILE A 53 -5.23 -5.35 14.97
C ILE A 53 -5.93 -5.02 13.64
N LEU A 54 -7.07 -5.66 13.35
CA LEU A 54 -7.84 -5.40 12.13
C LEU A 54 -8.36 -3.96 12.08
N VAL A 55 -8.93 -3.47 13.17
CA VAL A 55 -9.40 -2.07 13.26
C VAL A 55 -8.23 -1.12 13.15
N LYS A 56 -7.12 -1.37 13.83
CA LYS A 56 -5.94 -0.51 13.76
C LYS A 56 -5.37 -0.45 12.35
N TYR A 57 -5.24 -1.60 11.68
CA TYR A 57 -4.73 -1.71 10.32
C TYR A 57 -5.65 -1.04 9.28
N THR A 58 -6.96 -1.27 9.39
CA THR A 58 -7.95 -0.64 8.49
C THR A 58 -8.13 0.86 8.77
N ALA A 59 -8.06 1.28 10.03
CA ALA A 59 -8.18 2.68 10.45
C ALA A 59 -6.89 3.49 10.25
N SER A 60 -5.71 2.85 10.23
CA SER A 60 -4.48 3.47 9.69
C SER A 60 -4.54 3.68 8.17
N GLY A 61 -5.71 3.40 7.56
CA GLY A 61 -5.92 3.33 6.12
C GLY A 61 -5.25 2.06 5.56
N SER A 62 -5.75 1.41 4.53
CA SER A 62 -5.77 1.96 3.16
C SER A 62 -4.56 2.82 2.76
N ASP A 63 -3.86 3.53 3.66
CA ASP A 63 -2.68 4.34 3.35
C ASP A 63 -1.35 3.55 3.41
N ALA A 64 -1.37 2.26 3.75
CA ALA A 64 -0.20 1.39 3.59
C ALA A 64 -0.35 0.43 2.39
N VAL A 65 -1.58 0.06 2.03
CA VAL A 65 -1.88 -0.91 0.94
C VAL A 65 -2.44 -0.22 -0.31
N LEU A 66 -3.14 0.92 -0.15
CA LEU A 66 -3.76 1.71 -1.21
C LEU A 66 -3.34 3.19 -1.17
N ALA A 67 -2.28 3.56 -0.43
CA ALA A 67 -1.82 4.95 -0.40
C ALA A 67 -1.41 5.37 -1.79
N MET A 68 -2.27 6.15 -2.45
CA MET A 68 -1.97 7.09 -3.53
C MET A 68 -1.17 6.57 -4.74
N THR A 69 -0.81 5.28 -4.80
CA THR A 69 0.20 4.78 -5.72
C THR A 69 -0.38 4.64 -7.12
N PRO A 70 -1.58 4.07 -7.37
CA PRO A 70 -2.05 3.94 -8.75
C PRO A 70 -2.36 5.26 -9.44
N TYR A 71 -2.98 6.23 -8.74
CA TYR A 71 -3.38 7.50 -9.35
C TYR A 71 -2.19 8.44 -9.56
N VAL A 72 -1.35 8.63 -8.53
CA VAL A 72 -0.20 9.53 -8.64
C VAL A 72 0.85 8.93 -9.58
N LEU A 73 1.05 7.60 -9.56
CA LEU A 73 1.93 6.94 -10.53
C LEU A 73 1.40 7.08 -11.96
N ARG A 74 0.08 6.94 -12.19
CA ARG A 74 -0.52 7.16 -13.50
C ARG A 74 -0.34 8.60 -13.97
N GLN A 75 -0.54 9.58 -13.09
CA GLN A 75 -0.28 10.99 -13.40
C GLN A 75 1.20 11.26 -13.72
N MET A 76 2.14 10.58 -13.04
CA MET A 76 3.57 10.64 -13.38
C MET A 76 3.86 10.02 -14.75
N GLN A 77 3.20 8.91 -15.09
CA GLN A 77 3.31 8.25 -16.40
C GLN A 77 2.78 9.14 -17.52
N ASP A 78 1.63 9.80 -17.34
CA ASP A 78 1.06 10.71 -18.32
C ASP A 78 2.04 11.83 -18.71
N HIS A 79 2.80 12.36 -17.73
CA HIS A 79 3.84 13.36 -18.01
C HIS A 79 5.02 12.82 -18.83
N PHE A 80 5.38 11.55 -18.67
CA PHE A 80 6.38 10.91 -19.52
C PHE A 80 5.84 10.70 -20.94
N ASP A 81 4.62 10.19 -21.07
CA ASP A 81 4.01 9.89 -22.37
C ASP A 81 3.81 11.15 -23.21
N GLU A 82 3.36 12.25 -22.59
CA GLU A 82 3.26 13.55 -23.25
C GLU A 82 4.62 14.06 -23.75
N ALA A 83 5.67 13.92 -22.93
CA ALA A 83 7.01 14.39 -23.26
C ALA A 83 7.67 13.56 -24.38
N GLU A 84 7.52 12.24 -24.33
CA GLU A 84 8.04 11.34 -25.37
C GLU A 84 7.27 11.49 -26.68
N THR A 85 5.94 11.69 -26.63
CA THR A 85 5.13 11.97 -27.82
C THR A 85 5.54 13.29 -28.50
N ALA A 86 5.78 14.34 -27.71
CA ALA A 86 6.23 15.62 -28.24
C ALA A 86 7.69 15.59 -28.73
N ASN A 87 8.53 14.73 -28.14
CA ASN A 87 9.94 14.52 -28.46
C ASN A 87 10.77 15.82 -28.58
N THR A 88 10.55 16.76 -27.65
CA THR A 88 11.29 18.03 -27.56
C THR A 88 11.99 18.16 -26.22
N ILE A 89 13.04 18.98 -26.18
CA ILE A 89 13.77 19.28 -24.93
C ILE A 89 12.85 20.03 -23.96
N GLU A 90 12.04 20.95 -24.47
CA GLU A 90 11.08 21.75 -23.71
C GLU A 90 10.02 20.87 -23.03
N ALA A 91 9.48 19.87 -23.73
CA ALA A 91 8.52 18.95 -23.16
C ALA A 91 9.14 18.05 -22.07
N ARG A 92 10.37 17.57 -22.28
CA ARG A 92 11.13 16.81 -21.27
C ARG A 92 11.40 17.63 -20.01
N LEU A 93 11.78 18.90 -20.16
CA LEU A 93 11.98 19.83 -19.04
C LEU A 93 10.69 20.10 -18.27
N LYS A 94 9.57 20.29 -18.99
CA LYS A 94 8.25 20.47 -18.37
C LYS A 94 7.84 19.24 -17.55
N ALA A 95 8.00 18.04 -18.11
CA ALA A 95 7.72 16.79 -17.39
C ALA A 95 8.62 16.63 -16.16
N TYR A 96 9.92 16.91 -16.27
CA TYR A 96 10.84 16.88 -15.13
C TYR A 96 10.40 17.78 -13.98
N GLU A 97 10.01 19.03 -14.28
CA GLU A 97 9.58 19.97 -13.25
C GLU A 97 8.27 19.53 -12.57
N ALA A 98 7.31 19.00 -13.35
CA ALA A 98 6.07 18.45 -12.80
C ALA A 98 6.35 17.25 -11.87
N LEU A 99 7.20 16.31 -12.30
CA LEU A 99 7.60 15.16 -11.48
C LEU A 99 8.33 15.59 -10.22
N ARG A 100 9.21 16.59 -10.30
CA ARG A 100 9.91 17.15 -9.14
C ARG A 100 8.94 17.70 -8.09
N GLN A 101 7.90 18.41 -8.52
CA GLN A 101 6.86 18.93 -7.61
C GLN A 101 6.05 17.81 -6.98
N MET A 102 5.68 16.79 -7.76
CA MET A 102 4.96 15.62 -7.25
C MET A 102 5.79 14.84 -6.22
N VAL A 103 7.09 14.62 -6.47
CA VAL A 103 8.02 13.98 -5.51
C VAL A 103 8.20 14.83 -4.26
N HIS A 104 8.29 16.16 -4.40
CA HIS A 104 8.39 17.06 -3.25
C HIS A 104 7.14 17.01 -2.36
N TRP A 105 5.95 16.95 -2.97
CA TRP A 105 4.70 16.80 -2.24
C TRP A 105 4.61 15.45 -1.51
N LEU A 106 4.99 14.35 -2.17
CA LEU A 106 5.01 13.01 -1.57
C LEU A 106 6.00 12.89 -0.40
N THR A 107 7.12 13.61 -0.44
CA THR A 107 8.17 13.55 0.60
C THR A 107 7.84 14.38 1.84
N ILE A 108 7.00 15.41 1.73
CA ILE A 108 6.59 16.24 2.89
C ILE A 108 5.43 15.60 3.66
N GLY A 109 4.61 14.77 3.03
CA GLY A 109 3.39 14.19 3.62
C GLY A 109 2.31 15.26 3.92
N PRO A 110 1.05 14.87 4.16
CA PRO A 110 0.03 15.81 4.59
C PRO A 110 0.40 16.38 5.97
N LYS A 111 0.48 17.71 6.09
CA LYS A 111 0.63 18.39 7.38
C LYS A 111 -0.45 17.90 8.34
N GLN A 112 -0.05 17.26 9.43
CA GLN A 112 -0.93 16.96 10.56
C GLN A 112 -1.29 18.29 11.24
N ASN A 113 -2.38 18.92 10.79
CA ASN A 113 -2.98 20.03 11.52
C ASN A 113 -3.72 19.44 12.73
N HIS A 114 -3.02 19.38 13.87
CA HIS A 114 -3.68 19.26 15.17
C HIS A 114 -4.13 20.65 15.59
N GLU A 115 -5.44 20.92 15.47
CA GLU A 115 -6.16 21.89 16.30
C GLU A 115 -6.85 21.16 17.45
#